data_AF-A0A7K4GWE1-F1
#
_entry.id   AF-A0A7K4GWE1-F1
#
_cell.length_a   1.000
_cell.length_b   1.000
_cell.length_c   1.000
_cell.angle_alpha   90.00
_cell.angle_beta   90.00
_cell.angle_gamma   90.00
#
_symmetry.space_group_name_H-M   'P 1'
#
loop_
_entity.id
_entity.type
_entity.pdbx_description
1 polymer ?
#
loop_
_entity_poly.entity_id
_entity_poly.type
_entity_poly.pdbx_seq_one_letter_code
_entity_poly.pdbx_strand_id
1 'polypeptide(L)'
;MKDKFYYLDGSILDYYDWDKKLHRLDGPAAEFANGDKEWYVEDKRHRLDGPAIEYADGSKKWFFEGKLHRLDGPACEYADGSKKWFFEGKLHRLDELAVEYASGHKEWWVDGKLLTEEQFEAHPKRQDYLASLAIEEILNER
;
A
#
# COMPACT_ATOMS: atom_id res chain seq x y z
N MET A 1 -4.13 22.01 15.63
CA MET A 1 -5.41 21.56 15.04
C MET A 1 -6.05 20.58 16.03
N LYS A 2 -7.36 20.35 16.00
CA LYS A 2 -7.99 19.22 16.73
C LYS A 2 -8.17 18.06 15.76
N ASP A 3 -8.26 16.85 16.31
CA ASP A 3 -8.65 15.68 15.53
C ASP A 3 -10.06 15.89 14.94
N LYS A 4 -10.32 15.29 13.77
CA LYS A 4 -11.62 15.26 13.12
C LYS A 4 -11.86 13.89 12.50
N PHE A 5 -13.04 13.35 12.75
CA PHE A 5 -13.49 12.06 12.26
C PHE A 5 -14.80 12.22 11.49
N TYR A 6 -14.87 11.68 10.28
CA TYR A 6 -16.01 11.75 9.37
C TYR A 6 -16.61 10.35 9.24
N TYR A 7 -17.90 10.23 9.55
CA TYR A 7 -18.58 8.94 9.62
C TYR A 7 -19.58 8.75 8.49
N LEU A 8 -19.93 7.48 8.24
CA LEU A 8 -20.86 7.06 7.20
C LEU A 8 -22.27 7.64 7.36
N ASP A 9 -22.69 7.92 8.60
CA ASP A 9 -23.96 8.59 8.91
C ASP A 9 -23.94 10.10 8.63
N GLY A 10 -22.82 10.64 8.13
CA GLY A 10 -22.61 12.05 7.85
C GLY A 10 -22.19 12.88 9.07
N SER A 11 -22.07 12.26 10.25
CA SER A 11 -21.59 12.97 11.44
C SER A 11 -20.09 13.27 11.36
N ILE A 12 -19.70 14.38 11.98
CA ILE A 12 -18.31 14.80 12.12
C ILE A 12 -18.06 15.08 13.60
N LEU A 13 -17.07 14.40 14.18
CA LEU A 13 -16.75 14.52 15.60
C LEU A 13 -15.27 14.86 15.80
N ASP A 14 -14.94 15.52 16.90
CA ASP A 14 -13.56 15.78 17.33
C ASP A 14 -13.02 14.72 18.29
N TYR A 15 -13.71 13.59 18.39
CA TYR A 15 -13.31 12.37 19.09
C TYR A 15 -13.69 11.13 18.26
N TYR A 16 -12.96 10.04 18.47
CA TYR A 16 -13.25 8.77 17.83
C TYR A 16 -14.43 8.07 18.52
N ASP A 17 -15.44 7.71 17.74
CA ASP A 17 -16.63 6.98 18.15
C ASP A 17 -16.54 5.57 17.54
N TRP A 18 -16.25 4.59 18.38
CA TRP A 18 -16.02 3.20 17.99
C TRP A 18 -17.31 2.48 17.54
N ASP A 19 -18.48 3.03 17.85
CA ASP A 19 -19.77 2.49 17.39
C ASP A 19 -20.11 2.92 15.96
N LYS A 20 -19.36 3.87 15.40
CA LYS A 20 -19.60 4.45 14.07
C LYS A 20 -18.52 4.04 13.08
N LYS A 21 -18.92 3.95 11.81
CA LYS A 21 -18.04 3.60 10.69
C LYS A 21 -17.43 4.84 10.07
N LEU A 22 -16.10 4.90 9.96
CA LEU A 22 -15.44 5.99 9.25
C LEU A 22 -15.71 5.91 7.75
N HIS A 23 -16.03 7.03 7.12
CA HIS A 23 -16.30 7.07 5.68
C HIS A 23 -16.15 8.49 5.14
N ARG A 24 -15.39 8.64 4.04
CA ARG A 24 -15.35 9.86 3.23
C ARG A 24 -14.77 9.58 1.85
N LEU A 25 -15.41 10.10 0.79
CA LEU A 25 -14.97 9.89 -0.60
C LEU A 25 -14.08 11.01 -1.15
N ASP A 26 -14.20 12.22 -0.61
CA ASP A 26 -13.56 13.44 -1.14
C ASP A 26 -12.36 13.93 -0.30
N GLY A 27 -11.97 13.16 0.73
CA GLY A 27 -10.91 13.54 1.66
C GLY A 27 -10.67 12.48 2.73
N PRO A 28 -9.76 12.74 3.67
CA PRO A 28 -9.50 11.84 4.79
C PRO A 28 -10.73 11.75 5.70
N ALA A 29 -11.05 10.52 6.11
CA ALA A 29 -12.11 10.27 7.08
C ALA A 29 -11.60 10.42 8.53
N ALA A 30 -10.29 10.41 8.75
CA ALA A 30 -9.67 10.83 10.00
C ALA A 30 -8.52 11.82 9.72
N GLU A 31 -8.59 12.98 10.35
CA GLU A 31 -7.54 14.01 10.33
C GLU A 31 -7.06 14.22 11.75
N PHE A 32 -5.77 14.01 11.99
CA PHE A 32 -5.20 14.10 13.34
C PHE A 32 -4.45 15.41 13.55
N ALA A 33 -4.43 15.89 14.79
CA ALA A 33 -3.77 17.13 15.19
C ALA A 33 -2.26 17.13 14.93
N ASN A 34 -1.63 15.96 14.92
CA ASN A 34 -0.22 15.77 14.62
C ASN A 34 0.09 15.88 13.11
N GLY A 35 -0.93 15.93 12.25
CA GLY A 35 -0.79 16.02 10.79
C GLY A 35 -1.07 14.71 10.05
N ASP A 36 -1.26 13.59 10.76
CA ASP A 36 -1.61 12.31 10.14
C ASP A 36 -3.01 12.38 9.50
N LYS A 37 -3.19 11.64 8.41
CA LYS A 37 -4.45 11.54 7.69
C LYS A 37 -4.71 10.09 7.31
N GLU A 38 -5.95 9.66 7.49
CA GLU A 38 -6.40 8.34 7.07
C GLU A 38 -7.69 8.42 6.25
N TRP A 39 -7.74 7.66 5.16
CA TRP A 39 -8.88 7.56 4.25
C TRP A 39 -9.61 6.24 4.48
N TYR A 40 -10.91 6.34 4.71
CA TYR A 40 -11.79 5.20 4.94
C TYR A 40 -13.00 5.27 4.02
N VAL A 41 -13.41 4.10 3.53
CA VAL A 41 -14.69 3.88 2.87
C VAL A 41 -15.37 2.74 3.61
N GLU A 42 -16.47 3.05 4.31
CA GLU A 42 -17.25 2.06 5.09
C GLU A 42 -16.37 1.29 6.09
N ASP A 43 -15.56 2.03 6.85
CA ASP A 43 -14.65 1.52 7.89
C ASP A 43 -13.45 0.70 7.39
N LYS A 44 -13.29 0.58 6.06
CA LYS A 44 -12.10 0.00 5.46
C LYS A 44 -11.16 1.11 4.98
N ARG A 45 -9.88 1.02 5.35
CA ARG A 45 -8.84 1.88 4.74
C ARG A 45 -8.85 1.68 3.23
N HIS A 46 -9.07 2.74 2.48
CA HIS A 46 -9.24 2.65 1.03
C HIS A 46 -8.96 4.01 0.39
N ARG A 47 -8.14 4.03 -0.66
CA ARG A 47 -8.01 5.17 -1.58
C ARG A 47 -7.49 4.70 -2.93
N LEU A 48 -8.10 5.17 -4.03
CA LEU A 48 -7.71 4.80 -5.40
C LEU A 48 -6.47 5.58 -5.88
N ASP A 49 -6.48 6.90 -5.71
CA ASP A 49 -5.50 7.79 -6.35
C ASP A 49 -4.36 8.23 -5.41
N GLY A 50 -4.11 7.48 -4.34
CA GLY A 50 -3.09 7.85 -3.36
C GLY A 50 -3.03 6.94 -2.14
N PRO A 51 -2.17 7.26 -1.17
CA PRO A 51 -2.08 6.50 0.06
C PRO A 51 -3.36 6.66 0.90
N ALA A 52 -3.81 5.56 1.48
CA ALA A 52 -4.92 5.58 2.43
C ALA A 52 -4.47 5.97 3.85
N ILE A 53 -3.16 6.06 4.09
CA ILE A 53 -2.58 6.69 5.28
C ILE A 53 -1.39 7.56 4.87
N GLU A 54 -1.41 8.81 5.31
CA GLU A 54 -0.29 9.74 5.22
C GLU A 54 0.11 10.13 6.65
N TYR A 55 1.33 9.80 7.05
CA TYR A 55 1.86 10.18 8.36
C TYR A 55 2.61 11.52 8.26
N ALA A 56 2.62 12.28 9.35
CA ALA A 56 3.29 13.56 9.46
C ALA A 56 4.82 13.46 9.32
N ASP A 57 5.39 12.29 9.61
CA ASP A 57 6.81 12.01 9.39
C ASP A 57 7.18 11.81 7.90
N GLY A 58 6.17 11.76 7.01
CA GLY A 58 6.32 11.53 5.58
C GLY A 58 6.09 10.09 5.14
N SER A 59 5.92 9.16 6.07
CA SER A 59 5.58 7.77 5.77
C SER A 59 4.19 7.68 5.14
N LYS A 60 4.00 6.74 4.21
CA LYS A 60 2.76 6.54 3.44
C LYS A 60 2.42 5.07 3.32
N LYS A 61 1.12 4.77 3.37
CA LYS A 61 0.63 3.40 3.16
C LYS A 61 -0.58 3.39 2.23
N TRP A 62 -0.55 2.50 1.25
CA TRP A 62 -1.61 2.31 0.27
C TRP A 62 -2.47 1.12 0.68
N PHE A 63 -3.77 1.36 0.78
CA PHE A 63 -4.75 0.32 1.07
C PHE A 63 -5.85 0.33 0.02
N PHE A 64 -6.26 -0.87 -0.38
CA PHE A 64 -7.45 -1.12 -1.16
C PHE A 64 -8.33 -2.11 -0.39
N GLU A 65 -9.57 -1.71 -0.10
CA GLU A 65 -10.53 -2.50 0.68
C GLU A 65 -9.98 -3.06 2.01
N GLY A 66 -9.19 -2.25 2.73
CA GLY A 66 -8.62 -2.60 4.03
C GLY A 66 -7.36 -3.47 3.96
N LYS A 67 -6.86 -3.81 2.77
CA LYS A 67 -5.63 -4.57 2.58
C LYS A 67 -4.52 -3.68 2.03
N LEU A 68 -3.29 -3.84 2.52
CA LEU A 68 -2.12 -3.21 1.90
C LEU A 68 -2.02 -3.68 0.44
N HIS A 69 -2.05 -2.72 -0.49
CA HIS A 69 -2.11 -3.04 -1.92
C HIS A 69 -1.64 -1.83 -2.73
N ARG A 70 -0.76 -2.08 -3.71
CA ARG A 70 -0.44 -1.11 -4.77
C ARG A 70 0.13 -1.87 -5.99
N LEU A 71 -0.30 -1.49 -7.19
CA LEU A 71 0.15 -2.10 -8.45
C LEU A 71 1.50 -1.52 -8.91
N ASP A 72 1.61 -0.18 -8.92
CA ASP A 72 2.70 0.52 -9.61
C ASP A 72 3.79 1.04 -8.66
N GLY A 73 3.96 0.39 -7.49
CA GLY A 73 4.95 0.83 -6.51
C GLY A 73 4.81 0.18 -5.14
N PRO A 74 5.61 0.61 -4.15
CA PRO A 74 5.53 0.07 -2.81
C PRO A 74 4.20 0.47 -2.14
N ALA A 75 3.57 -0.50 -1.47
CA ALA A 75 2.37 -0.26 -0.68
C ALA A 75 2.69 0.36 0.69
N CYS A 76 3.97 0.35 1.10
CA CYS A 76 4.48 1.12 2.24
C CYS A 76 5.76 1.85 1.84
N GLU A 77 5.79 3.16 2.07
CA GLU A 77 6.98 4.01 2.00
C GLU A 77 7.20 4.59 3.38
N TYR A 78 8.39 4.41 3.96
CA TYR A 78 8.71 4.88 5.31
C TYR A 78 9.63 6.10 5.25
N ALA A 79 9.55 6.96 6.25
CA ALA A 79 10.36 8.18 6.36
C ALA A 79 11.87 7.91 6.39
N ASP A 80 12.30 6.73 6.85
CA ASP A 80 13.70 6.30 6.83
C ASP A 80 14.20 5.89 5.43
N GLY A 81 13.31 5.85 4.42
CA GLY A 81 13.59 5.42 3.06
C GLY A 81 13.28 3.95 2.78
N SER A 82 12.90 3.18 3.80
CA SER A 82 12.49 1.78 3.61
C SER A 82 11.22 1.68 2.77
N LYS A 83 11.10 0.62 1.97
CA LYS A 83 9.96 0.36 1.08
C LYS A 83 9.51 -1.08 1.15
N LYS A 84 8.21 -1.31 1.06
CA LYS A 84 7.62 -2.66 1.03
C LYS A 84 6.50 -2.73 -0.01
N TRP A 85 6.53 -3.78 -0.82
CA TRP A 85 5.54 -4.05 -1.85
C TRP A 85 4.55 -5.08 -1.36
N PHE A 86 3.26 -4.73 -1.44
CA PHE A 86 2.18 -5.63 -1.06
C PHE A 86 1.15 -5.71 -2.18
N PHE A 87 0.65 -6.91 -2.41
CA PHE A 87 -0.49 -7.20 -3.24
C PHE A 87 -1.51 -8.00 -2.42
N GLU A 88 -2.74 -7.50 -2.33
CA GLU A 88 -3.83 -8.08 -1.54
C GLU A 88 -3.45 -8.44 -0.09
N GLY A 89 -2.66 -7.57 0.56
CA GLY A 89 -2.24 -7.72 1.95
C GLY A 89 -1.06 -8.66 2.16
N LYS A 90 -0.46 -9.20 1.10
CA LYS A 90 0.72 -10.07 1.17
C LYS A 90 1.94 -9.37 0.59
N LEU A 91 3.10 -9.54 1.23
CA LEU A 91 4.37 -9.13 0.61
C LEU A 91 4.53 -9.85 -0.72
N HIS A 92 4.68 -9.09 -1.80
CA HIS A 92 4.67 -9.63 -3.15
C HIS A 92 5.32 -8.64 -4.12
N ARG A 93 6.31 -9.12 -4.89
CA ARG A 93 6.82 -8.46 -6.09
C ARG A 93 7.42 -9.53 -7.00
N LEU A 94 7.14 -9.46 -8.31
CA LEU A 94 7.68 -10.42 -9.31
C LEU A 94 8.81 -9.85 -10.15
N ASP A 95 8.98 -8.53 -10.13
CA ASP A 95 10.00 -7.79 -10.86
C ASP A 95 11.35 -7.80 -10.11
N GLU A 96 11.36 -7.41 -8.84
CA GLU A 96 12.57 -7.35 -8.03
C GLU A 96 12.27 -7.64 -6.54
N LEU A 97 12.85 -6.82 -5.66
CA LEU A 97 12.80 -6.89 -4.21
C LEU A 97 11.44 -6.47 -3.68
N ALA A 98 10.82 -7.33 -2.87
CA ALA A 98 9.56 -7.00 -2.20
C ALA A 98 9.77 -6.17 -0.93
N VAL A 99 11.00 -6.14 -0.39
CA VAL A 99 11.39 -5.29 0.74
C VAL A 99 12.76 -4.70 0.49
N GLU A 100 12.86 -3.38 0.70
CA GLU A 100 14.11 -2.62 0.69
C GLU A 100 14.21 -1.87 2.01
N TYR A 101 15.18 -2.21 2.85
CA TYR A 101 15.43 -1.48 4.08
C TYR A 101 16.42 -0.33 3.84
N ALA A 102 16.28 0.74 4.61
CA ALA A 102 17.25 1.85 4.62
C ALA A 102 18.69 1.41 4.92
N SER A 103 18.86 0.31 5.66
CA SER A 103 20.16 -0.31 5.94
C SER A 103 20.83 -0.96 4.72
N GLY A 104 20.10 -1.12 3.61
CA GLY A 104 20.54 -1.84 2.42
C GLY A 104 20.22 -3.34 2.44
N HIS A 105 19.61 -3.86 3.51
CA HIS A 105 19.09 -5.24 3.53
C HIS A 105 17.89 -5.36 2.58
N LYS A 106 17.77 -6.49 1.91
CA LYS A 106 16.88 -6.70 0.77
C LYS A 106 16.27 -8.11 0.83
N GLU A 107 14.98 -8.21 0.50
CA GLU A 107 14.27 -9.49 0.57
C GLU A 107 13.33 -9.70 -0.62
N TRP A 108 13.28 -10.93 -1.09
CA TRP A 108 12.35 -11.39 -2.12
C TRP A 108 11.16 -12.08 -1.48
N TRP A 109 9.96 -11.63 -1.83
CA TRP A 109 8.72 -12.22 -1.35
C TRP A 109 7.74 -12.40 -2.50
N VAL A 110 7.15 -13.60 -2.57
CA VAL A 110 6.06 -13.91 -3.50
C VAL A 110 4.91 -14.52 -2.72
N ASP A 111 3.73 -13.90 -2.80
CA ASP A 111 2.50 -14.30 -2.10
C ASP A 111 2.68 -14.49 -0.57
N GLY A 112 3.50 -13.63 0.04
CA GLY A 112 3.78 -13.69 1.48
C GLY A 112 4.74 -14.80 1.89
N LYS A 113 5.49 -15.39 0.94
CA LYS A 113 6.58 -16.34 1.22
C LYS A 113 7.94 -15.71 0.91
N LEU A 114 8.84 -15.72 1.89
CA LEU A 114 10.23 -15.31 1.73
C LEU A 114 10.96 -16.35 0.88
N LEU A 115 11.76 -15.88 -0.07
CA LEU A 115 12.56 -16.71 -0.97
C LEU A 115 14.04 -16.33 -0.88
N THR A 116 14.91 -17.30 -1.16
CA THR A 116 16.29 -16.98 -1.57
C THR A 116 16.28 -16.39 -2.99
N GLU A 117 17.38 -15.76 -3.38
CA GLU A 117 17.56 -15.26 -4.74
C GLU A 117 17.39 -16.39 -5.78
N GLU A 118 17.97 -17.58 -5.55
CA GLU A 118 17.81 -18.69 -6.50
C GLU A 118 16.36 -19.19 -6.59
N GLN A 119 15.66 -19.24 -5.45
CA GLN A 119 14.25 -19.62 -5.42
C GLN A 119 13.36 -18.59 -6.13
N PHE A 120 13.68 -17.31 -5.99
CA PHE A 120 12.99 -16.22 -6.65
C PHE A 120 13.18 -16.27 -8.16
N GLU A 121 14.42 -16.43 -8.63
CA GLU A 121 14.72 -16.54 -10.07
C GLU A 121 14.05 -17.76 -10.71
N ALA A 122 13.99 -18.89 -10.00
CA ALA A 122 13.30 -20.08 -10.48
C ALA A 122 11.77 -20.05 -10.30
N HIS A 123 11.19 -18.98 -9.73
CA HIS A 123 9.78 -18.98 -9.35
C HIS A 123 8.86 -18.91 -10.58
N PRO A 124 7.89 -19.84 -10.76
CA PRO A 124 7.05 -19.90 -11.97
C PRO A 124 6.32 -18.59 -12.28
N LYS A 125 5.74 -17.93 -11.26
CA LYS A 125 5.07 -16.63 -11.44
C LYS A 125 6.00 -15.53 -11.98
N ARG A 126 7.29 -15.56 -11.62
CA ARG A 126 8.28 -14.62 -12.15
C ARG A 126 8.56 -14.93 -13.61
N GLN A 127 8.72 -16.21 -13.96
CA GLN A 127 8.91 -16.63 -15.35
C GLN A 127 7.73 -16.23 -16.24
N ASP A 128 6.50 -16.43 -15.77
CA ASP A 128 5.29 -16.00 -16.47
C ASP A 128 5.25 -14.48 -16.67
N TYR A 129 5.60 -13.72 -15.62
CA TYR A 129 5.68 -12.25 -15.67
C TYR A 129 6.73 -11.74 -16.67
N LEU A 130 7.94 -12.32 -16.65
CA LEU A 130 9.00 -11.96 -17.59
C LEU A 130 8.63 -12.34 -19.03
N ALA A 131 7.95 -13.46 -19.24
CA ALA A 131 7.44 -13.83 -20.55
C ALA A 131 6.39 -12.82 -21.07
N SER A 132 5.49 -12.33 -20.21
CA SER A 132 4.53 -11.29 -20.61
C SER A 132 5.21 -9.97 -20.98
N LEU A 133 6.22 -9.53 -20.22
CA LEU A 133 6.99 -8.33 -20.52
C LEU A 133 7.70 -8.42 -21.87
N ALA A 134 8.36 -9.55 -22.15
CA ALA A 134 9.06 -9.76 -23.42
C ALA A 134 8.10 -9.75 -24.62
N ILE A 135 6.88 -10.28 -24.46
CA ILE A 135 5.85 -10.22 -25.50
C ILE A 135 5.38 -8.77 -25.73
N GLU A 136 5.13 -8.01 -24.67
CA GLU A 136 4.73 -6.61 -24.77
C GLU A 136 5.81 -5.75 -25.46
N GLU A 137 7.09 -5.96 -25.13
CA GLU A 137 8.21 -5.28 -25.79
C GLU A 137 8.24 -5.56 -27.30
N ILE A 138 8.12 -6.84 -27.71
CA ILE A 138 8.08 -7.23 -29.13
C ILE A 138 6.88 -6.61 -29.87
N LEU A 139 5.73 -6.47 -29.20
CA LEU A 139 4.54 -5.87 -29.79
C LEU A 139 4.66 -4.35 -29.94
N ASN A 140 5.31 -3.68 -28.99
CA ASN A 140 5.49 -2.24 -28.97
C ASN A 140 6.60 -1.75 -29.91
N GLU A 141 7.49 -2.63 -30.36
CA GLU A 141 8.53 -2.35 -31.36
C GLU A 141 8.08 -2.52 -32.82
N ARG A 142 6.80 -2.85 -33.07
CA ARG A 142 6.20 -3.01 -34.41
C ARG A 142 5.30 -1.85 -34.79
#